data_AF-A0A4R4TJK8-F1
#
_entry.id   AF-A0A4R4TJK8-F1
#
_cell.length_a   1.000
_cell.length_b   1.000
_cell.length_c   1.000
_cell.angle_alpha   90.00
_cell.angle_beta   90.00
_cell.angle_gamma   90.00
#
_symmetry.space_group_name_H-M   'P 1'
#
loop_
_entity.id
_entity.type
_entity.pdbx_description
1 polymer ?
#
loop_
_entity_poly.entity_id
_entity_poly.type
_entity_poly.pdbx_seq_one_letter_code
_entity_poly.pdbx_strand_id
1 'polypeptide(L)'
;MTDIRREFRELRDATDDARGSWLCRRFPDGVPSQWWTAMLEAAETQCSPRRPLPAAERLATWEFAARLLDLVPRFGGLSPCYVGYWRVRLAAIALRYSPPLDGLPPEFTPDAAVRYTLDHLPLTREKALDAAHRARQGRLHVPGEPITPGQRPPEESARLNDLRWVLPSLDWLVDHLRDDALRRETRAWLDLVPRL
;
A
#
# COMPACT_ATOMS: atom_id res chain seq x y z
N MET A 1 -11.86 0.91 -22.63
CA MET A 1 -11.39 1.71 -21.48
C MET A 1 -12.30 1.38 -20.31
N THR A 2 -11.77 0.74 -19.27
CA THR A 2 -12.55 0.25 -18.14
C THR A 2 -13.05 1.40 -17.29
N ASP A 3 -14.36 1.45 -17.00
CA ASP A 3 -14.93 2.46 -16.10
C ASP A 3 -14.72 2.01 -14.64
N ILE A 4 -13.57 2.37 -14.07
CA ILE A 4 -13.21 2.10 -12.68
C ILE A 4 -14.29 2.61 -11.70
N ARG A 5 -15.01 3.70 -12.02
CA ARG A 5 -16.07 4.22 -11.13
C ARG A 5 -17.27 3.29 -11.10
N ARG A 6 -17.61 2.67 -12.23
CA ARG A 6 -18.66 1.64 -12.28
C ARG A 6 -18.23 0.40 -11.52
N GLU A 7 -17.03 -0.12 -11.79
CA GLU A 7 -16.50 -1.32 -11.13
C GLU A 7 -16.34 -1.13 -9.61
N PHE A 8 -15.93 0.06 -9.17
CA PHE A 8 -15.88 0.44 -7.77
C PHE A 8 -17.24 0.30 -7.08
N ARG A 9 -18.30 0.85 -7.69
CA ARG A 9 -19.67 0.78 -7.13
C ARG A 9 -20.17 -0.65 -7.13
N GLU A 10 -20.04 -1.36 -8.24
CA GLU A 10 -20.46 -2.76 -8.36
C GLU A 10 -19.82 -3.64 -7.29
N LEU A 11 -18.51 -3.49 -7.07
CA LEU A 11 -17.80 -4.30 -6.08
C LEU A 11 -18.09 -3.86 -4.65
N ARG A 12 -18.26 -2.56 -4.40
CA ARG A 12 -18.64 -2.04 -3.07
C ARG A 12 -19.99 -2.59 -2.63
N ASP A 13 -20.97 -2.53 -3.53
CA ASP A 13 -22.36 -2.88 -3.25
C ASP A 13 -22.58 -4.41 -3.26
N ALA A 14 -21.61 -5.20 -3.71
CA ALA A 14 -21.62 -6.66 -3.64
C ALA A 14 -21.38 -7.17 -2.20
N THR A 15 -22.02 -8.30 -1.85
CA THR A 15 -21.77 -9.02 -0.60
C THR A 15 -20.36 -9.61 -0.57
N ASP A 16 -19.85 -9.92 0.63
CA ASP A 16 -18.48 -10.45 0.79
C ASP A 16 -18.23 -11.70 -0.06
N ASP A 17 -19.16 -12.65 -0.04
CA ASP A 17 -19.10 -13.87 -0.86
C ASP A 17 -19.16 -13.59 -2.37
N ALA A 18 -19.89 -12.54 -2.77
CA ALA A 18 -20.05 -12.16 -4.16
C ALA A 18 -18.82 -11.42 -4.72
N ARG A 19 -18.02 -10.72 -3.89
CA ARG A 19 -16.84 -9.96 -4.34
C ARG A 19 -15.77 -10.86 -4.92
N GLY A 20 -15.43 -11.95 -4.24
CA GLY A 20 -14.45 -12.91 -4.75
C GLY A 20 -14.89 -13.53 -6.08
N SER A 21 -16.17 -13.95 -6.16
CA SER A 21 -16.76 -14.46 -7.39
C SER A 21 -16.76 -13.44 -8.52
N TRP A 22 -17.01 -12.16 -8.21
CA TRP A 22 -16.93 -11.07 -9.19
C TRP A 22 -15.50 -10.91 -9.73
N LEU A 23 -14.50 -10.91 -8.84
CA LEU A 23 -13.08 -10.80 -9.23
C LEU A 23 -12.65 -11.96 -10.12
N CYS A 24 -12.97 -13.21 -9.77
CA CYS A 24 -12.66 -14.38 -10.60
C CYS A 24 -13.26 -14.29 -12.00
N ARG A 25 -14.52 -13.85 -12.13
CA ARG A 25 -15.17 -13.71 -13.44
C ARG A 25 -14.56 -12.59 -14.27
N ARG A 26 -14.17 -11.49 -13.62
CA ARG A 26 -13.65 -10.30 -14.29
C ARG A 26 -12.18 -10.44 -14.70
N PHE A 27 -11.42 -11.15 -13.88
CA PHE A 27 -9.98 -11.34 -13.98
C PHE A 27 -9.62 -12.83 -13.81
N PRO A 28 -9.94 -13.69 -14.79
CA PRO A 28 -9.70 -15.12 -14.69
C PRO A 28 -8.21 -15.47 -14.51
N ASP A 29 -7.31 -14.62 -15.02
CA ASP A 29 -5.85 -14.80 -14.96
C ASP A 29 -5.19 -14.06 -13.77
N GLY A 30 -6.00 -13.56 -12.83
CA GLY A 30 -5.54 -12.77 -11.70
C GLY A 30 -5.68 -11.26 -11.92
N VAL A 31 -5.74 -10.52 -10.81
CA VAL A 31 -6.10 -9.10 -10.82
C VAL A 31 -4.85 -8.24 -11.07
N PRO A 32 -4.83 -7.36 -12.09
CA PRO A 32 -3.67 -6.52 -12.39
C PRO A 32 -3.36 -5.50 -11.29
N SER A 33 -2.07 -5.21 -11.05
CA SER A 33 -1.61 -4.23 -10.06
C SER A 33 -2.19 -2.82 -10.30
N GLN A 34 -2.31 -2.43 -11.57
CA GLN A 34 -2.85 -1.14 -11.98
C GLN A 34 -4.34 -1.02 -11.65
N TRP A 35 -5.07 -2.13 -11.72
CA TRP A 35 -6.48 -2.16 -11.37
C TRP A 35 -6.67 -1.99 -9.86
N TRP A 36 -5.90 -2.71 -9.04
CA TRP A 36 -5.91 -2.52 -7.59
C TRP A 36 -5.58 -1.08 -7.19
N THR A 37 -4.54 -0.52 -7.80
CA THR A 37 -4.11 0.87 -7.57
C THR A 37 -5.26 1.82 -7.90
N ALA A 38 -5.91 1.68 -9.06
CA ALA A 38 -7.02 2.54 -9.44
C ALA A 38 -8.24 2.41 -8.50
N MET A 39 -8.52 1.20 -8.00
CA MET A 39 -9.60 0.96 -7.03
C MET A 39 -9.29 1.60 -5.67
N LEU A 40 -8.03 1.51 -5.22
CA LEU A 40 -7.58 2.09 -3.95
C LEU A 40 -7.48 3.61 -4.03
N GLU A 41 -7.07 4.19 -5.17
CA GLU A 41 -7.14 5.64 -5.42
C GLU A 41 -8.58 6.15 -5.44
N ALA A 42 -9.51 5.37 -5.99
CA ALA A 42 -10.93 5.69 -5.93
C ALA A 42 -11.47 5.65 -4.49
N ALA A 43 -11.08 4.63 -3.71
CA ALA A 43 -11.42 4.53 -2.29
C ALA A 43 -10.85 5.72 -1.50
N GLU A 44 -9.56 6.04 -1.71
CA GLU A 44 -8.87 7.18 -1.09
C GLU A 44 -9.60 8.49 -1.37
N THR A 45 -9.98 8.72 -2.62
CA THR A 45 -10.72 9.92 -3.04
C THR A 45 -12.03 10.04 -2.29
N GLN A 46 -12.77 8.94 -2.12
CA GLN A 46 -14.04 8.91 -1.41
C GLN A 46 -13.86 9.01 0.12
N CYS A 47 -12.77 8.48 0.67
CA CYS A 47 -12.38 8.58 2.08
C CYS A 47 -11.82 9.97 2.46
N SER A 48 -11.67 10.90 1.51
CA SER A 48 -11.10 12.22 1.79
C SER A 48 -12.04 13.09 2.64
N PRO A 49 -11.55 13.81 3.66
CA PRO A 49 -12.36 14.77 4.42
C PRO A 49 -12.88 15.92 3.55
N ARG A 50 -12.25 16.18 2.39
CA ARG A 50 -12.67 17.23 1.44
C ARG A 50 -13.90 16.85 0.61
N ARG A 51 -14.29 15.57 0.61
CA ARG A 51 -15.50 15.09 -0.08
C ARG A 51 -16.71 15.28 0.84
N PRO A 52 -17.78 15.96 0.37
CA PRO A 52 -19.01 16.11 1.14
C PRO A 52 -19.86 14.84 1.01
N LEU A 53 -19.48 13.78 1.74
CA LEU A 53 -20.25 12.55 1.86
C LEU A 53 -20.94 12.48 3.22
N PRO A 54 -22.17 11.94 3.29
CA PRO A 54 -22.81 11.56 4.56
C PRO A 54 -21.91 10.63 5.39
N ALA A 55 -22.00 10.73 6.71
CA ALA A 55 -21.15 9.95 7.63
C ALA A 55 -21.26 8.43 7.40
N ALA A 56 -22.49 7.92 7.20
CA ALA A 56 -22.72 6.51 6.93
C ALA A 56 -22.07 6.03 5.61
N GLU A 57 -22.16 6.82 4.54
CA GLU A 57 -21.53 6.49 3.25
C GLU A 57 -20.00 6.52 3.36
N ARG A 58 -19.47 7.45 4.15
CA ARG A 58 -18.04 7.55 4.43
C ARG A 58 -17.54 6.31 5.17
N LEU A 59 -18.22 5.89 6.23
CA LEU A 59 -17.86 4.66 6.96
C LEU A 59 -17.95 3.42 6.09
N ALA A 60 -19.02 3.29 5.28
CA ALA A 60 -19.12 2.20 4.31
C ALA A 60 -17.97 2.20 3.29
N THR A 61 -17.47 3.38 2.91
CA THR A 61 -16.30 3.49 2.02
C THR A 61 -15.02 3.03 2.73
N TRP A 62 -14.81 3.38 4.00
CA TRP A 62 -13.69 2.88 4.79
C TRP A 62 -13.74 1.36 4.93
N GLU A 63 -14.90 0.80 5.31
CA GLU A 63 -15.12 -0.64 5.38
C GLU A 63 -14.87 -1.33 4.04
N PHE A 64 -15.23 -0.68 2.93
CA PHE A 64 -14.93 -1.23 1.61
C PHE A 64 -13.43 -1.18 1.28
N ALA A 65 -12.74 -0.09 1.60
CA ALA A 65 -11.29 0.05 1.39
C ALA A 65 -10.52 -1.03 2.17
N ALA A 66 -10.93 -1.28 3.40
CA ALA A 66 -10.45 -2.37 4.24
C ALA A 66 -10.57 -3.73 3.55
N ARG A 67 -11.79 -4.06 3.12
CA ARG A 67 -12.07 -5.32 2.43
C ARG A 67 -11.32 -5.45 1.10
N LEU A 68 -11.11 -4.36 0.36
CA LEU A 68 -10.27 -4.37 -0.84
C LEU A 68 -8.85 -4.81 -0.51
N LEU A 69 -8.26 -4.28 0.55
CA LEU A 69 -6.89 -4.63 0.97
C LEU A 69 -6.80 -6.07 1.47
N ASP A 70 -7.85 -6.61 2.08
CA ASP A 70 -7.90 -8.02 2.49
C ASP A 70 -8.11 -9.00 1.32
N LEU A 71 -8.66 -8.53 0.20
CA LEU A 71 -8.80 -9.33 -1.03
C LEU A 71 -7.47 -9.44 -1.78
N VAL A 72 -6.60 -8.44 -1.71
CA VAL A 72 -5.34 -8.42 -2.46
C VAL A 72 -4.48 -9.69 -2.25
N PRO A 73 -4.21 -10.18 -1.03
CA PRO A 73 -3.42 -11.39 -0.83
C PRO A 73 -4.02 -12.64 -1.48
N ARG A 74 -5.35 -12.69 -1.64
CA ARG A 74 -6.08 -13.83 -2.21
C ARG A 74 -6.03 -13.85 -3.73
N PHE A 75 -5.99 -12.68 -4.35
CA PHE A 75 -6.12 -12.52 -5.81
C PHE A 75 -4.84 -12.00 -6.49
N GLY A 76 -3.79 -11.75 -5.70
CA GLY A 76 -2.50 -11.28 -6.17
C GLY A 76 -2.54 -9.84 -6.70
N GLY A 77 -1.52 -9.47 -7.47
CA GLY A 77 -1.45 -8.17 -8.15
C GLY A 77 -0.70 -7.08 -7.40
N LEU A 78 -0.72 -7.05 -6.07
CA LEU A 78 0.14 -6.16 -5.27
C LEU A 78 0.99 -6.96 -4.28
N SER A 79 2.20 -6.48 -3.99
CA SER A 79 3.01 -7.05 -2.92
C SER A 79 2.41 -6.72 -1.55
N PRO A 80 2.60 -7.57 -0.53
CA PRO A 80 2.15 -7.26 0.84
C PRO A 80 2.74 -5.95 1.39
N CYS A 81 3.96 -5.62 1.00
CA CYS A 81 4.59 -4.33 1.31
C CYS A 81 3.76 -3.15 0.76
N TYR A 82 3.32 -3.26 -0.50
CA TYR A 82 2.50 -2.22 -1.14
C TYR A 82 1.07 -2.15 -0.57
N VAL A 83 0.52 -3.26 -0.06
CA VAL A 83 -0.71 -3.24 0.76
C VAL A 83 -0.47 -2.42 2.04
N GLY A 84 0.68 -2.59 2.69
CA GLY A 84 1.09 -1.79 3.84
C GLY A 84 1.12 -0.29 3.53
N TYR A 85 1.71 0.09 2.39
CA TYR A 85 1.68 1.49 1.91
C TYR A 85 0.27 2.06 1.82
N TRP A 86 -0.69 1.30 1.27
CA TRP A 86 -2.08 1.75 1.18
C TRP A 86 -2.75 1.87 2.55
N ARG A 87 -2.48 0.94 3.48
CA ARG A 87 -2.96 1.04 4.86
C ARG A 87 -2.43 2.31 5.54
N VAL A 88 -1.13 2.59 5.39
CA VAL A 88 -0.48 3.80 5.93
C VAL A 88 -1.09 5.07 5.36
N ARG A 89 -1.29 5.11 4.04
CA ARG A 89 -1.88 6.24 3.34
C ARG A 89 -3.32 6.51 3.81
N LEU A 90 -4.13 5.47 3.95
CA LEU A 90 -5.50 5.56 4.44
C LEU A 90 -5.54 5.95 5.92
N ALA A 91 -4.72 5.37 6.79
CA ALA A 91 -4.62 5.81 8.18
C ALA A 91 -4.21 7.29 8.30
N ALA A 92 -3.29 7.77 7.46
CA ALA A 92 -2.90 9.19 7.43
C ALA A 92 -4.05 10.10 6.99
N ILE A 93 -4.96 9.63 6.14
CA ILE A 93 -6.18 10.36 5.78
C ILE A 93 -7.18 10.39 6.93
N ALA A 94 -7.34 9.28 7.66
CA ALA A 94 -8.21 9.21 8.83
C ALA A 94 -7.82 10.24 9.91
N LEU A 95 -6.52 10.47 10.11
CA LEU A 95 -6.00 11.48 11.04
C LEU A 95 -6.36 12.93 10.67
N ARG A 96 -6.75 13.20 9.41
CA ARG A 96 -7.10 14.55 8.95
C ARG A 96 -8.53 14.96 9.30
N TYR A 97 -9.32 14.07 9.87
CA TYR A 97 -10.69 14.37 10.29
C TYR A 97 -10.72 15.11 11.63
N SER A 98 -11.56 16.15 11.69
CA SER A 98 -11.81 16.93 12.90
C SER A 98 -13.31 17.21 13.01
N PRO A 99 -14.04 16.57 13.95
CA PRO A 99 -13.56 15.60 14.94
C PRO A 99 -13.09 14.27 14.31
N PRO A 100 -12.31 13.45 15.05
CA PRO A 100 -11.94 12.10 14.61
C PRO A 100 -13.19 11.26 14.25
N LEU A 101 -13.05 10.35 13.29
CA LEU A 101 -14.14 9.47 12.89
C LEU A 101 -14.31 8.31 13.88
N ASP A 102 -15.54 8.16 14.40
CA ASP A 102 -15.93 6.98 15.18
C ASP A 102 -16.23 5.79 14.26
N GLY A 103 -15.91 4.58 14.71
CA GLY A 103 -16.23 3.34 13.97
C GLY A 103 -15.33 3.06 12.76
N LEU A 104 -14.15 3.68 12.67
CA LEU A 104 -13.17 3.32 11.65
C LEU A 104 -12.73 1.85 11.79
N PRO A 105 -12.52 1.13 10.67
CA PRO A 105 -11.92 -0.18 10.70
C PRO A 105 -10.55 -0.18 11.41
N PRO A 106 -10.26 -1.18 12.27
CA PRO A 106 -9.10 -1.17 13.17
C PRO A 106 -7.75 -1.11 12.45
N GLU A 107 -7.67 -1.63 11.23
CA GLU A 107 -6.50 -1.59 10.35
C GLU A 107 -6.09 -0.19 9.90
N PHE A 108 -6.98 0.80 10.01
CA PHE A 108 -6.68 2.20 9.69
C PHE A 108 -6.31 3.04 10.91
N THR A 109 -6.02 2.39 12.04
CA THR A 109 -5.30 3.04 13.13
C THR A 109 -3.81 3.18 12.76
N PRO A 110 -3.10 4.24 13.23
CA PRO A 110 -1.67 4.40 12.96
C PRO A 110 -0.84 3.18 13.34
N ASP A 111 -1.07 2.63 14.54
CA ASP A 111 -0.34 1.45 15.04
C ASP A 111 -0.59 0.21 14.16
N ALA A 112 -1.84 -0.06 13.77
CA ALA A 112 -2.15 -1.24 12.96
C ALA A 112 -1.57 -1.14 11.54
N ALA A 113 -1.66 0.03 10.91
CA ALA A 113 -1.12 0.26 9.58
C ALA A 113 0.41 0.14 9.54
N VAL A 114 1.10 0.76 10.51
CA VAL A 114 2.56 0.68 10.61
C VAL A 114 3.02 -0.74 10.97
N ARG A 115 2.37 -1.40 11.93
CA ARG A 115 2.71 -2.79 12.31
C ARG A 115 2.59 -3.74 11.11
N TYR A 116 1.45 -3.70 10.41
CA TYR A 116 1.27 -4.48 9.19
C TYR A 116 2.38 -4.21 8.18
N THR A 117 2.74 -2.94 7.97
CA THR A 117 3.76 -2.57 6.97
C THR A 117 5.13 -3.12 7.34
N LEU A 118 5.55 -2.98 8.61
CA LEU A 118 6.84 -3.49 9.10
C LEU A 118 6.91 -5.02 9.04
N ASP A 119 5.82 -5.72 9.39
CA ASP A 119 5.73 -7.18 9.35
C ASP A 119 5.84 -7.74 7.92
N HIS A 120 5.58 -6.91 6.91
CA HIS A 120 5.54 -7.31 5.50
C HIS A 120 6.63 -6.65 4.65
N LEU A 121 7.65 -6.05 5.26
CA LEU A 121 8.80 -5.56 4.53
C LEU A 121 9.54 -6.74 3.88
N PRO A 122 9.88 -6.64 2.57
CA PRO A 122 10.44 -7.78 1.84
C PRO A 122 11.90 -8.08 2.17
N LEU A 123 12.58 -7.20 2.92
CA LEU A 123 13.96 -7.34 3.36
C LEU A 123 14.09 -6.86 4.81
N THR A 124 15.06 -7.42 5.53
CA THR A 124 15.51 -6.86 6.81
C THR A 124 16.35 -5.60 6.58
N ARG A 125 16.56 -4.79 7.63
CA ARG A 125 17.37 -3.56 7.55
C ARG A 125 18.76 -3.79 6.96
N GLU A 126 19.45 -4.82 7.45
CA GLU A 126 20.78 -5.21 6.96
C GLU A 126 20.76 -5.57 5.47
N LYS A 127 19.82 -6.44 5.06
CA LYS A 127 19.69 -6.87 3.66
C LYS A 127 19.32 -5.71 2.74
N ALA A 128 18.51 -4.76 3.20
CA ALA A 128 18.15 -3.57 2.44
C ALA A 128 19.38 -2.68 2.18
N LEU A 129 20.22 -2.47 3.20
CA LEU A 129 21.47 -1.72 3.07
C LEU A 129 22.47 -2.41 2.14
N ASP A 130 22.63 -3.73 2.28
CA ASP A 130 23.50 -4.52 1.40
C ASP A 130 23.03 -4.47 -0.07
N ALA A 131 21.73 -4.62 -0.30
CA ALA A 131 21.13 -4.51 -1.62
C ALA A 131 21.31 -3.11 -2.22
N ALA A 132 21.13 -2.06 -1.42
CA ALA A 132 21.36 -0.68 -1.86
C ALA A 132 22.84 -0.42 -2.17
N HIS A 133 23.76 -0.96 -1.38
CA HIS A 133 25.20 -0.87 -1.63
C HIS A 133 25.59 -1.55 -2.94
N ARG A 134 25.12 -2.79 -3.17
CA ARG A 134 25.32 -3.51 -4.44
C ARG A 134 24.75 -2.74 -5.63
N ALA A 135 23.54 -2.18 -5.49
CA ALA A 135 22.90 -1.40 -6.54
C ALA A 135 23.72 -0.15 -6.92
N ARG A 136 24.38 0.50 -5.95
CA ARG A 136 25.27 1.66 -6.19
C ARG A 136 26.59 1.28 -6.85
N GLN A 137 27.07 0.06 -6.64
CA GLN A 137 28.30 -0.46 -7.23
C GLN A 137 28.10 -1.04 -8.64
N GLY A 138 26.86 -1.34 -9.02
CA GLY A 138 26.52 -1.70 -10.40
C GLY A 138 26.88 -0.57 -11.36
N ARG A 139 27.48 -0.91 -12.51
CA ARG A 139 27.79 0.09 -13.54
C ARG A 139 26.51 0.84 -13.93
N LEU A 140 26.51 2.16 -13.76
CA LEU A 140 25.58 3.04 -14.45
C LEU A 140 25.71 2.72 -15.95
N HIS A 141 24.60 2.47 -16.62
CA HIS A 141 24.56 2.26 -18.06
C HIS A 141 25.30 3.43 -18.76
N VAL A 142 26.32 3.11 -19.54
CA VAL A 142 27.06 4.11 -20.32
C VAL A 142 26.20 4.46 -21.54
N PRO A 143 25.88 5.74 -21.77
CA PRO A 143 25.14 6.16 -22.97
C PRO A 143 25.86 5.67 -24.24
N GLY A 144 25.16 4.87 -25.05
CA GLY A 144 25.69 4.29 -26.30
C GLY A 144 26.00 2.80 -26.23
N GLU A 145 25.95 2.17 -25.06
CA GLU A 145 26.00 0.70 -24.97
C GLU A 145 24.61 0.09 -25.24
N PRO A 146 24.51 -1.12 -25.83
CA PRO A 146 23.23 -1.79 -25.94
C PRO A 146 22.75 -2.26 -24.56
N ILE A 147 21.56 -1.82 -24.15
CA ILE A 147 20.86 -2.38 -22.98
C ILE A 147 20.60 -3.85 -23.28
N THR A 148 21.35 -4.75 -22.64
CA THR A 148 21.23 -6.19 -22.90
C THR A 148 19.90 -6.69 -22.32
N PRO A 149 18.97 -7.21 -23.15
CA PRO A 149 17.73 -7.81 -22.65
C PRO A 149 18.08 -9.11 -21.93
N GLY A 150 17.88 -9.17 -20.61
CA GLY A 150 18.21 -10.36 -19.82
C GLY A 150 18.56 -10.11 -18.36
N GLN A 151 18.91 -8.87 -17.99
CA GLN A 151 19.00 -8.47 -16.59
C GLN A 151 17.61 -8.03 -16.12
N ARG A 152 16.71 -9.01 -15.88
CA ARG A 152 15.60 -8.75 -14.94
C ARG A 152 16.22 -8.11 -13.70
N PRO A 153 15.63 -7.07 -13.08
CA PRO A 153 16.06 -6.66 -11.76
C PRO A 153 16.08 -7.96 -10.95
N PRO A 154 17.22 -8.35 -10.35
CA PRO A 154 17.24 -9.48 -9.45
C PRO A 154 16.07 -9.28 -8.49
N GLU A 155 15.39 -10.34 -8.07
CA GLU A 155 14.26 -10.27 -7.14
C GLU A 155 14.51 -9.28 -5.98
N GLU A 156 15.77 -9.16 -5.55
CA GLU A 156 16.31 -8.14 -4.65
C GLU A 156 16.09 -6.66 -5.06
N SER A 157 16.32 -6.28 -6.32
CA SER A 157 16.09 -4.91 -6.82
C SER A 157 14.60 -4.53 -6.83
N ALA A 158 13.71 -5.48 -7.14
CA ALA A 158 12.27 -5.25 -7.03
C ALA A 158 11.86 -5.02 -5.56
N ARG A 159 12.36 -5.88 -4.65
CA ARG A 159 12.14 -5.74 -3.19
C ARG A 159 12.72 -4.43 -2.64
N LEU A 160 13.88 -3.98 -3.12
CA LEU A 160 14.48 -2.71 -2.74
C LEU A 160 13.65 -1.52 -3.23
N ASN A 161 13.11 -1.59 -4.46
CA ASN A 161 12.21 -0.55 -4.96
C ASN A 161 10.92 -0.48 -4.14
N ASP A 162 10.34 -1.62 -3.75
CA ASP A 162 9.19 -1.65 -2.82
C ASP A 162 9.53 -0.89 -1.53
N LEU A 163 10.69 -1.14 -0.91
CA LEU A 163 11.11 -0.41 0.28
C LEU A 163 11.25 1.10 0.05
N ARG A 164 11.87 1.52 -1.07
CA ARG A 164 12.04 2.95 -1.41
C ARG A 164 10.70 3.68 -1.58
N TRP A 165 9.67 2.98 -2.05
CA TRP A 165 8.32 3.54 -2.18
C TRP A 165 7.56 3.58 -0.85
N VAL A 166 7.67 2.52 -0.04
CA VAL A 166 6.84 2.35 1.15
C VAL A 166 7.41 3.02 2.40
N LEU A 167 8.72 2.92 2.65
CA LEU A 167 9.30 3.42 3.90
C LEU A 167 9.07 4.93 4.14
N PRO A 168 9.19 5.82 3.13
CA PRO A 168 8.95 7.24 3.35
C PRO A 168 7.52 7.56 3.80
N SER A 169 6.52 6.72 3.49
CA SER A 169 5.13 6.98 3.90
C SER A 169 4.92 6.79 5.40
N LEU A 170 5.81 6.05 6.08
CA LEU A 170 5.72 5.83 7.53
C LEU A 170 5.89 7.13 8.33
N ASP A 171 6.57 8.12 7.76
CA ASP A 171 6.76 9.45 8.35
C ASP A 171 5.42 10.16 8.62
N TRP A 172 4.38 9.85 7.84
CA TRP A 172 3.04 10.43 8.03
C TRP A 172 2.36 9.99 9.33
N LEU A 173 2.82 8.89 9.95
CA LEU A 173 2.18 8.26 11.09
C LEU A 173 3.05 8.16 12.33
N VAL A 174 4.38 8.30 12.20
CA VAL A 174 5.35 7.98 13.27
C VAL A 174 5.07 8.71 14.58
N ASP A 175 4.67 9.97 14.52
CA ASP A 175 4.38 10.80 15.70
C ASP A 175 2.97 10.55 16.28
N HIS A 176 2.14 9.77 15.58
CA HIS A 176 0.80 9.36 16.01
C HIS A 176 0.76 7.94 16.58
N LEU A 177 1.89 7.23 16.60
CA LEU A 177 1.99 5.87 17.15
C LEU A 177 1.86 5.89 18.67
N ARG A 178 1.11 4.93 19.24
CA ARG A 178 0.97 4.79 20.71
C ARG A 178 1.92 3.76 21.29
N ASP A 179 2.33 2.79 20.48
CA ASP A 179 3.32 1.77 20.84
C ASP A 179 4.75 2.32 20.69
N ASP A 180 5.45 2.52 21.80
CA ASP A 180 6.81 3.08 21.82
C ASP A 180 7.84 2.15 21.16
N ALA A 181 7.66 0.83 21.21
CA ALA A 181 8.56 -0.10 20.55
C ALA A 181 8.37 -0.01 19.03
N LEU A 182 7.12 0.04 18.58
CA LEU A 182 6.78 0.25 17.19
C LEU A 182 7.34 1.59 16.68
N ARG A 183 7.15 2.67 17.43
CA ARG A 183 7.69 4.00 17.09
C ARG A 183 9.21 3.99 16.92
N ARG A 184 9.94 3.32 17.81
CA ARG A 184 11.41 3.20 17.70
C ARG A 184 11.82 2.42 16.46
N GLU A 185 11.16 1.29 16.18
CA GLU A 185 11.46 0.49 14.98
C GLU A 185 11.16 1.27 13.69
N THR A 186 10.02 1.99 13.64
CA THR A 186 9.67 2.85 12.51
C THR A 186 10.72 3.92 12.26
N ARG A 187 11.18 4.62 13.31
CA ARG A 187 12.24 5.63 13.18
C ARG A 187 13.55 5.01 12.69
N ALA A 188 13.92 3.84 13.21
CA ALA A 188 15.11 3.13 12.76
C ALA A 188 15.06 2.76 11.27
N TRP A 189 13.88 2.47 10.72
CA TRP A 189 13.69 2.27 9.29
C TRP A 189 13.74 3.57 8.48
N LEU A 190 13.10 4.63 8.97
CA LEU A 190 13.10 5.96 8.33
C LEU A 190 14.52 6.52 8.22
N ASP A 191 15.37 6.32 9.23
CA ASP A 191 16.78 6.73 9.22
C ASP A 191 17.60 6.06 8.10
N LEU A 192 17.13 4.92 7.57
CA LEU A 192 17.78 4.24 6.44
C LEU A 192 17.37 4.78 5.09
N VAL A 193 16.23 5.48 4.98
CA VAL A 193 15.67 5.94 3.69
C VAL A 193 16.68 6.70 2.83
N PRO A 194 17.50 7.64 3.34
CA PRO A 194 18.52 8.33 2.53
C PRO A 194 19.63 7.41 1.99
N ARG A 195 19.76 6.20 2.54
CA ARG A 195 20.80 5.21 2.24
C ARG A 195 20.30 4.08 1.35
N LEU A 196 19.00 3.98 1.10
CA LEU A 196 18.38 3.00 0.20
C LEU A 196 18.29 3.55 -1.20
#